data_AF-A0AA39S7N3-F1
#
_entry.id   AF-A0AA39S7N3-F1
#
_cell.length_a   1.000
_cell.length_b   1.000
_cell.length_c   1.000
_cell.angle_alpha   90.00
_cell.angle_beta   90.00
_cell.angle_gamma   90.00
#
_symmetry.space_group_name_H-M   'P 1'
#
loop_
_entity.id
_entity.type
_entity.pdbx_description
1 polymer ?
#
loop_
_entity_poly.entity_id
_entity_poly.type
_entity_poly.pdbx_seq_one_letter_code
_entity_poly.pdbx_strand_id
1 'polypeptide(L)'
;MEVAANGASDYILDFLHYCHALTSEFGCSLVTLNHEDIYSNTETPTFILQMEYLADILIKAEPLATGLAADVHGQLTVLNKATSHVLGSSRNKVHNFHFKVKENSVEYFYPGSHG
;
A
#
# COMPACT_ATOMS: atom_id res chain seq x y z
N MET A 1 -2.05 7.02 12.88
CA MET A 1 -3.41 7.60 12.91
C MET A 1 -4.19 7.08 14.11
N GLU A 2 -4.25 5.76 14.31
CA GLU A 2 -4.90 5.14 15.48
C GLU A 2 -4.31 5.54 16.83
N VAL A 3 -2.97 5.63 16.93
CA VAL A 3 -2.28 6.14 18.12
C VAL A 3 -2.70 7.58 18.45
N ALA A 4 -2.91 8.42 17.43
CA ALA A 4 -3.39 9.80 17.62
C ALA A 4 -4.90 9.85 17.92
N ALA A 5 -5.65 8.83 17.53
CA ALA A 5 -7.07 8.67 17.82
C ALA A 5 -7.34 7.94 19.16
N ASN A 6 -6.31 7.72 19.99
CA ASN A 6 -6.40 7.01 21.26
C ASN A 6 -7.08 5.62 21.15
N GLY A 7 -6.83 4.90 20.05
CA GLY A 7 -7.40 3.57 19.82
C GLY A 7 -8.85 3.55 19.31
N ALA A 8 -9.44 4.72 19.01
CA ALA A 8 -10.78 4.78 18.42
C ALA A 8 -10.72 4.60 16.90
N SER A 9 -10.53 3.37 16.46
CA SER A 9 -10.41 2.96 15.05
C SER A 9 -11.67 3.25 14.22
N ASP A 10 -12.85 3.23 14.84
CA ASP A 10 -14.13 3.52 14.16
C ASP A 10 -14.16 4.93 13.56
N TYR A 11 -13.70 5.95 14.30
CA TYR A 11 -13.67 7.33 13.77
C TYR A 11 -12.71 7.50 12.59
N ILE A 12 -11.64 6.71 12.55
CA ILE A 12 -10.69 6.74 11.44
C ILE A 12 -11.33 6.13 10.20
N LEU A 13 -12.04 5.01 10.37
CA LEU A 13 -12.74 4.37 9.28
C LEU A 13 -13.83 5.27 8.71
N ASP A 14 -14.64 5.90 9.57
CA ASP A 14 -15.69 6.84 9.15
C ASP A 14 -15.10 8.03 8.36
N PHE A 15 -13.98 8.59 8.84
CA PHE A 15 -13.28 9.66 8.14
C PHE A 15 -12.77 9.20 6.76
N LEU A 16 -12.17 8.02 6.68
CA LEU A 16 -11.63 7.48 5.42
C LEU A 16 -12.75 7.12 4.44
N HIS A 17 -13.87 6.58 4.91
CA HIS A 17 -15.07 6.33 4.12
C HIS A 17 -15.62 7.63 3.54
N TYR A 18 -15.70 8.68 4.36
CA TYR A 18 -16.11 10.00 3.90
C TYR A 18 -15.15 10.53 2.81
N CYS A 19 -13.84 10.49 3.03
CA CYS A 19 -12.85 10.89 2.03
C CYS A 19 -12.95 10.07 0.74
N HIS A 20 -13.20 8.76 0.85
CA HIS A 20 -13.39 7.89 -0.31
C HIS A 20 -14.65 8.25 -1.10
N ALA A 21 -15.76 8.61 -0.44
CA ALA A 21 -16.96 9.06 -1.16
C ALA A 21 -16.70 10.34 -1.98
N LEU A 22 -15.87 11.25 -1.46
CA LEU A 22 -15.49 12.48 -2.17
C LEU A 22 -14.66 12.23 -3.44
N THR A 23 -13.95 11.11 -3.56
CA THR A 23 -13.19 10.79 -4.79
C THR A 23 -14.12 10.64 -5.99
N SER A 24 -15.30 10.05 -5.78
CA SER A 24 -16.31 9.88 -6.84
C SER A 24 -17.05 11.18 -7.14
N GLU A 25 -17.27 12.03 -6.14
CA GLU A 25 -17.98 13.30 -6.30
C GLU A 25 -17.12 14.36 -7.00
N PHE A 26 -15.84 14.47 -6.62
CA PHE A 26 -14.93 15.52 -7.10
C PHE A 26 -13.90 15.03 -8.12
N GLY A 27 -13.87 13.74 -8.43
CA GLY A 27 -12.89 13.15 -9.35
C GLY A 27 -11.45 13.26 -8.84
N CYS A 28 -11.24 13.25 -7.52
CA CYS A 28 -9.92 13.35 -6.89
C CYS A 28 -9.38 11.96 -6.50
N SER A 29 -8.11 11.90 -6.08
CA SER A 29 -7.48 10.66 -5.60
C SER A 29 -7.23 10.73 -4.09
N LEU A 30 -7.56 9.65 -3.39
CA LEU A 30 -7.22 9.46 -1.99
C LEU A 30 -5.97 8.57 -1.88
N VAL A 31 -4.94 9.07 -1.21
CA VAL A 31 -3.70 8.31 -0.94
C VAL A 31 -3.54 8.15 0.56
N THR A 32 -3.48 6.92 1.03
CA THR A 32 -3.28 6.59 2.44
C THR A 32 -1.96 5.87 2.63
N LEU A 33 -1.15 6.34 3.59
CA LEU A 33 0.11 5.72 3.98
C LEU A 33 -0.03 5.14 5.38
N ASN A 34 0.37 3.89 5.55
CA ASN A 34 0.38 3.20 6.83
C ASN A 34 1.72 2.49 7.07
N HIS A 35 2.03 2.22 8.34
CA HIS A 35 3.21 1.49 8.78
C HIS A 35 2.71 0.15 9.35
N GLU A 36 3.04 -0.98 8.73
CA GLU A 36 2.43 -2.28 9.08
C GLU A 36 3.02 -2.87 10.36
N ASP A 37 4.32 -2.71 10.58
CA ASP A 37 5.09 -3.27 11.70
C ASP A 37 4.83 -2.60 13.05
N ILE A 38 4.13 -1.46 13.13
CA ILE A 38 3.62 -1.00 14.44
C ILE A 38 2.57 -1.97 15.01
N TYR A 39 2.05 -2.86 14.17
CA TYR A 39 1.08 -3.89 14.51
C TYR A 39 1.69 -5.30 14.53
N SER A 40 3.02 -5.45 14.43
CA SER A 40 3.67 -6.76 14.31
C SER A 40 3.43 -7.71 15.49
N ASN A 41 3.05 -7.16 16.66
CA ASN A 41 2.80 -7.90 17.89
C ASN A 41 1.31 -8.10 18.19
N THR A 42 0.42 -7.65 17.30
CA THR A 42 -1.04 -7.75 17.44
C THR A 42 -1.65 -8.31 16.16
N GLU A 43 -2.91 -8.74 16.22
CA GLU A 43 -3.64 -9.02 14.99
C GLU A 43 -3.70 -7.74 14.13
N THR A 44 -3.58 -7.89 12.81
CA THR A 44 -3.68 -6.75 11.88
C THR A 44 -4.98 -6.00 12.14
N PRO A 45 -4.93 -4.70 12.47
CA PRO A 45 -6.14 -3.94 12.73
C PRO A 45 -7.15 -4.03 11.60
N THR A 46 -8.42 -4.25 11.95
CA THR A 46 -9.55 -4.38 11.01
C THR A 46 -9.61 -3.22 10.01
N PHE A 47 -9.28 -2.00 10.44
CA PHE A 47 -9.31 -0.83 9.57
C PHE A 47 -8.29 -0.91 8.43
N ILE A 48 -7.11 -1.53 8.65
CA ILE A 48 -6.09 -1.71 7.60
C ILE A 48 -6.63 -2.65 6.53
N LEU A 49 -7.24 -3.76 6.94
CA LEU A 49 -7.83 -4.74 6.02
C LEU A 49 -8.97 -4.12 5.19
N GLN A 50 -9.79 -3.26 5.81
CA GLN A 50 -10.85 -2.54 5.11
C GLN A 50 -10.29 -1.51 4.12
N MET A 51 -9.24 -0.78 4.50
CA MET A 51 -8.57 0.17 3.60
C MET A 51 -7.88 -0.53 2.44
N GLU A 52 -7.18 -1.63 2.71
CA GLU A 52 -6.64 -2.49 1.67
C GLU A 52 -7.75 -2.97 0.76
N TYR A 53 -8.92 -3.38 1.27
CA TYR A 53 -10.08 -3.81 0.48
C TYR A 53 -10.64 -2.70 -0.42
N LEU A 54 -10.79 -1.48 0.09
CA LEU A 54 -11.33 -0.34 -0.65
C LEU A 54 -10.35 0.23 -1.69
N ALA A 55 -9.05 0.06 -1.50
CA ALA A 55 -8.05 0.61 -2.41
C ALA A 55 -8.13 0.01 -3.82
N ASP A 56 -8.12 0.86 -4.85
CA ASP A 56 -7.95 0.47 -6.25
C ASP A 56 -6.53 -0.02 -6.55
N ILE A 57 -5.54 0.60 -5.91
CA ILE A 57 -4.11 0.29 -6.05
C ILE A 57 -3.52 0.14 -4.66
N LEU A 58 -2.91 -1.01 -4.40
CA LEU A 58 -2.16 -1.27 -3.18
C LEU A 58 -0.67 -1.30 -3.49
N ILE A 59 0.11 -0.51 -2.76
CA ILE A 59 1.57 -0.44 -2.86
C ILE A 59 2.15 -0.83 -1.52
N LYS A 60 2.95 -1.90 -1.48
CA LYS A 60 3.66 -2.34 -0.27
C LYS A 60 5.16 -2.18 -0.47
N ALA A 61 5.81 -1.47 0.45
CA ALA A 61 7.27 -1.36 0.51
C ALA A 61 7.75 -2.18 1.71
N GLU A 62 8.57 -3.18 1.45
CA GLU A 62 8.98 -4.18 2.46
C GLU A 62 10.50 -4.36 2.43
N PRO A 63 11.12 -4.72 3.56
CA PRO A 63 12.51 -5.15 3.57
C PRO A 63 12.68 -6.45 2.78
N LEU A 64 13.89 -6.74 2.31
CA LEU A 64 14.19 -8.03 1.70
C LEU A 64 14.13 -9.15 2.76
N ALA A 65 13.42 -10.23 2.46
CA ALA A 65 13.34 -11.41 3.32
C ALA A 65 14.72 -12.06 3.57
N THR A 66 15.68 -11.86 2.66
CA THR A 66 17.05 -12.38 2.77
C THR A 66 17.96 -11.53 3.68
N GLY A 67 17.47 -10.41 4.22
CA GLY A 67 18.25 -9.46 5.01
C GLY A 67 18.86 -8.33 4.18
N LEU A 68 19.90 -7.70 4.71
CA LEU A 68 20.50 -6.50 4.14
C LEU A 68 21.39 -6.82 2.92
N ALA A 69 21.25 -6.04 1.85
CA ALA A 69 22.13 -6.05 0.70
C ALA A 69 22.65 -4.64 0.41
N ALA A 70 23.90 -4.50 -0.06
CA ALA A 70 24.51 -3.20 -0.35
C ALA A 70 23.83 -2.47 -1.53
N ASP A 71 23.28 -3.24 -2.47
CA ASP A 71 22.73 -2.71 -3.72
C ASP A 71 21.20 -2.84 -3.83
N VAL A 72 20.56 -3.42 -2.81
CA VAL A 72 19.11 -3.57 -2.75
C VAL A 72 18.64 -3.25 -1.34
N HIS A 73 17.86 -2.18 -1.18
CA HIS A 73 17.39 -1.72 0.12
C HIS A 73 16.02 -2.28 0.50
N GLY A 74 15.26 -2.82 -0.46
CA GLY A 74 13.99 -3.47 -0.22
C GLY A 74 13.27 -3.89 -1.50
N GLN A 75 12.02 -4.31 -1.32
CA GLN A 75 11.10 -4.66 -2.40
C GLN A 75 9.86 -3.76 -2.40
N LEU A 76 9.33 -3.51 -3.59
CA LEU A 76 8.08 -2.79 -3.81
C LEU A 76 7.11 -3.69 -4.57
N THR A 77 5.98 -4.00 -3.94
CA THR A 77 4.87 -4.74 -4.53
C THR A 77 3.77 -3.77 -4.92
N VAL A 78 3.35 -3.80 -6.19
CA VAL A 78 2.23 -3.01 -6.71
C VAL A 78 1.11 -3.95 -7.14
N LEU A 79 0.00 -3.94 -6.43
CA LEU A 79 -1.22 -4.66 -6.75
C LEU A 79 -2.25 -3.67 -7.32
N ASN A 80 -2.49 -3.77 -8.62
CA ASN A 80 -3.60 -3.08 -9.26
C ASN A 80 -4.82 -3.98 -9.21
N LYS A 81 -5.84 -3.55 -8.45
CA LYS A 81 -7.10 -4.26 -8.42
C LYS A 81 -7.90 -3.94 -9.66
N ALA A 82 -8.54 -4.98 -10.15
CA ALA A 82 -9.37 -4.87 -11.31
C ALA A 82 -10.68 -4.16 -10.93
N THR A 83 -10.95 -2.99 -11.53
CA THR A 83 -12.23 -2.31 -11.39
C THR A 83 -13.28 -3.09 -12.19
N SER A 84 -14.31 -3.60 -11.51
CA SER A 84 -15.28 -4.56 -12.03
C SER A 84 -16.27 -4.02 -13.08
N HIS A 85 -16.02 -2.84 -13.66
CA HIS A 85 -17.04 -2.12 -14.43
C HIS A 85 -17.14 -2.49 -15.92
N VAL A 86 -16.27 -3.33 -16.49
CA VAL A 86 -16.42 -3.76 -17.89
C VAL A 86 -16.19 -5.26 -18.04
N LEU A 87 -17.24 -5.92 -18.54
CA LEU A 87 -17.38 -7.34 -18.78
C LEU A 87 -16.29 -7.87 -19.72
N GLY A 88 -15.23 -8.49 -19.16
CA GLY A 88 -14.27 -9.26 -19.95
C GLY A 88 -12.83 -9.15 -19.46
N SER A 89 -12.45 -10.01 -18.51
CA SER A 89 -11.06 -10.21 -18.07
C SER A 89 -10.41 -9.05 -17.33
N SER A 90 -10.75 -8.90 -16.05
CA SER A 90 -10.04 -8.00 -15.14
C SER A 90 -9.37 -8.85 -14.05
N ARG A 91 -8.23 -9.47 -14.36
CA ARG A 91 -7.38 -10.12 -13.35
C ARG A 91 -6.59 -9.03 -12.61
N ASN A 92 -6.48 -9.17 -11.29
CA ASN A 92 -5.55 -8.37 -10.50
C ASN A 92 -4.14 -8.48 -11.09
N LYS A 93 -3.47 -7.35 -11.30
CA LYS A 93 -2.10 -7.31 -11.80
C LYS A 93 -1.16 -7.01 -10.65
N VAL A 94 -0.23 -7.93 -10.39
CA VAL A 94 0.81 -7.78 -9.38
C VAL A 94 2.13 -7.54 -10.09
N HIS A 95 2.85 -6.50 -9.68
CA HIS A 95 4.20 -6.19 -10.14
C HIS A 95 5.12 -6.08 -8.93
N ASN A 96 6.26 -6.76 -8.99
CA ASN A 96 7.28 -6.74 -7.94
C ASN A 96 8.54 -6.09 -8.47
N PHE A 97 9.09 -5.16 -7.70
CA PHE A 97 10.34 -4.47 -7.98
C PHE A 97 11.26 -4.56 -6.77
N HIS A 98 12.55 -4.49 -7.01
CA HIS A 98 13.53 -4.13 -6.00
C HIS A 98 13.76 -2.62 -6.06
N PHE A 99 14.12 -2.03 -4.93
CA PHE A 99 14.49 -0.63 -4.88
C PHE A 99 15.82 -0.37 -4.18
N LYS A 100 16.53 0.66 -4.64
CA LYS A 100 17.74 1.20 -4.02
C LYS A 100 17.53 2.68 -3.76
N VAL A 101 17.56 3.06 -2.48
CA VAL A 101 17.52 4.46 -2.05
C VAL A 101 18.91 5.07 -2.21
N LYS A 102 19.00 6.17 -2.96
CA LYS A 102 20.19 7.01 -3.09
C LYS A 102 19.99 8.30 -2.31
N GLU A 103 21.00 9.16 -2.28
CA GLU A 103 20.98 10.40 -1.51
C GLU A 103 19.78 11.31 -1.84
N ASN A 104 19.38 11.38 -3.13
CA ASN A 104 18.29 12.25 -3.59
C ASN A 104 17.28 11.56 -4.52
N SER A 105 17.35 10.23 -4.66
CA SER A 105 16.50 9.49 -5.59
C SER A 105 16.26 8.07 -5.13
N VAL A 106 15.28 7.40 -5.74
CA VAL A 106 15.07 5.97 -5.58
C VAL A 106 15.12 5.33 -6.96
N GLU A 107 15.91 4.27 -7.09
CA GLU A 107 15.94 3.43 -8.28
C GLU A 107 15.08 2.19 -8.08
N TYR A 108 14.37 1.79 -9.12
CA TYR A 108 13.51 0.61 -9.15
C TYR A 108 13.93 -0.29 -10.30
N PHE A 109 14.06 -1.58 -10.05
CA PHE A 109 14.48 -2.56 -11.04
C PHE A 109 13.80 -3.91 -10.78
N TYR A 110 13.72 -4.77 -11.80
CA TYR A 110 13.13 -6.09 -11.62
C TYR A 110 14.07 -7.00 -10.83
N PRO A 111 13.55 -7.88 -9.96
CA PRO A 111 14.37 -8.91 -9.32
C PRO A 111 15.16 -9.71 -10.36
N GLY A 112 16.47 -9.86 -10.15
CA GLY A 112 17.35 -10.60 -11.07
C GLY A 112 17.83 -9.80 -12.29
N SER A 113 17.41 -8.54 -12.46
CA SER A 113 18.05 -7.61 -13.40
C SER A 113 19.22 -6.89 -12.72
N HIS A 114 20.26 -6.56 -13.48
CA HIS A 114 21.39 -5.76 -12.99
C HIS A 114 20.88 -4.33 -12.70
N GLY A 115 20.91 -3.93 -11.43
CA GLY A 115 20.72 -2.54 -10.99
C GLY A 115 22.00 -1.73 -11.07
#